data_AF-A0A952IM91-F1
#
_entry.id   AF-A0A952IM91-F1
#
_cell.length_a   1.000
_cell.length_b   1.000
_cell.length_c   1.000
_cell.angle_alpha   90.00
_cell.angle_beta   90.00
_cell.angle_gamma   90.00
#
_symmetry.space_group_name_H-M   'P 1'
#
loop_
_entity.id
_entity.type
_entity.pdbx_description
1 polymer ?
#
loop_
_entity_poly.entity_id
_entity_poly.type
_entity_poly.pdbx_seq_one_letter_code
_entity_poly.pdbx_strand_id
1 'polypeptide(L)'
;MQVPPLTHHDIIRHAAPLTHAGQRVNLTASDRNQRYIEFEPQAIDAPNSWQVYSLQVGAGSATLVTRVVYYDDGPVSVLNTIVSDVANAIAVFDKVSLDRQLSVHDDHIIARSYSLIDASSVDETAGALQLRFICAHVAGLDLRVDTSASSAMPADVRLLLLGKAAPYVRETLADGSDSPLLHRSAQRSRNSHKAPKQENGQPALSRQDLESKFSDEQLSSKNDKRQTFAHTSIKNLPDDLLAVLGPQWRPLVDQGDHWKGVLRLLGSGSKRTRRAESWVQSAVLHLSATLSQPARQYHLTHQQARWRVYMRRLQPLMLFVGILALMPISWLLVSEGGVRMHPLALALTPLLMVGVIVLTAREIPVMEIPPRPASLNETFWKESATGEAPVR
;
A
#
# COMPACT_ATOMS: atom_id res chain seq x y z
N MET A 1 -32.70 14.95 0.86
CA MET A 1 -32.98 16.06 -0.06
C MET A 1 -31.76 16.25 -0.95
N GLN A 2 -31.92 16.38 -2.27
CA GLN A 2 -30.78 16.65 -3.16
C GLN A 2 -30.27 18.08 -2.92
N VAL A 3 -28.95 18.23 -2.76
CA VAL A 3 -28.31 19.55 -2.61
C VAL A 3 -28.25 20.20 -3.99
N PRO A 4 -28.60 21.50 -4.13
CA PRO A 4 -28.54 22.16 -5.43
C PRO A 4 -27.12 22.13 -6.03
N PRO A 5 -26.99 22.02 -7.37
CA PRO A 5 -25.71 22.16 -8.06
C PRO A 5 -25.03 23.49 -7.73
N LEU A 6 -23.69 23.54 -7.83
CA LEU A 6 -22.96 24.80 -7.65
C LEU A 6 -23.34 25.83 -8.72
N THR A 7 -23.64 27.06 -8.29
CA THR A 7 -23.73 28.20 -9.21
C THR A 7 -22.33 28.68 -9.60
N HIS A 8 -22.25 29.50 -10.64
CA HIS A 8 -20.97 30.12 -11.03
C HIS A 8 -20.37 30.97 -9.89
N HIS A 9 -21.21 31.72 -9.18
CA HIS A 9 -20.79 32.50 -8.02
C HIS A 9 -20.29 31.61 -6.86
N ASP A 10 -20.91 30.45 -6.64
CA ASP A 10 -20.44 29.51 -5.62
C ASP A 10 -19.04 28.99 -5.95
N ILE A 11 -18.78 28.63 -7.22
CA ILE A 11 -17.45 28.18 -7.65
C ILE A 11 -16.41 29.25 -7.36
N ILE A 12 -16.66 30.50 -7.77
CA ILE A 12 -15.74 31.61 -7.53
C ILE A 12 -15.48 31.77 -6.03
N ARG A 13 -16.53 31.77 -5.22
CA ARG A 13 -16.43 31.93 -3.76
C ARG A 13 -15.61 30.82 -3.10
N HIS A 14 -15.89 29.56 -3.43
CA HIS A 14 -15.19 28.42 -2.84
C HIS A 14 -13.76 28.26 -3.37
N ALA A 15 -13.50 28.63 -4.63
CA ALA A 15 -12.17 28.56 -5.22
C ALA A 15 -11.25 29.72 -4.81
N ALA A 16 -11.80 30.85 -4.37
CA ALA A 16 -11.04 32.07 -4.07
C ALA A 16 -9.79 31.84 -3.20
N PRO A 17 -9.82 31.05 -2.10
CA PRO A 17 -8.63 30.81 -1.29
C PRO A 17 -7.48 30.15 -2.06
N LEU A 18 -7.77 29.14 -2.89
CA LEU A 18 -6.76 28.47 -3.73
C LEU A 18 -6.30 29.36 -4.88
N THR A 19 -7.20 30.14 -5.47
CA THR A 19 -6.83 31.12 -6.52
C THR A 19 -5.91 32.21 -6.00
N HIS A 20 -6.15 32.70 -4.77
CA HIS A 20 -5.24 33.63 -4.11
C HIS A 20 -3.86 33.01 -3.81
N ALA A 21 -3.81 31.69 -3.57
CA ALA A 21 -2.58 30.92 -3.45
C ALA A 21 -1.94 30.58 -4.82
N GLY A 22 -2.41 31.19 -5.92
CA GLY A 22 -1.83 31.02 -7.26
C GLY A 22 -2.32 29.78 -8.02
N GLN A 23 -3.26 29.01 -7.48
CA GLN A 23 -3.88 27.90 -8.18
C GLN A 23 -4.86 28.39 -9.26
N ARG A 24 -5.02 27.65 -10.35
CA ARG A 24 -5.96 27.99 -11.42
C ARG A 24 -7.07 26.95 -11.46
N VAL A 25 -8.32 27.38 -11.56
CA VAL A 25 -9.45 26.45 -11.63
C VAL A 25 -9.48 25.78 -13.01
N ASN A 26 -9.56 24.45 -13.03
CA ASN A 26 -9.82 23.69 -14.25
C ASN A 26 -11.34 23.50 -14.41
N LEU A 27 -11.96 24.35 -15.23
CA LEU A 27 -13.42 24.34 -15.43
C LEU A 27 -13.91 23.10 -16.16
N THR A 28 -13.10 22.52 -17.04
CA THR A 28 -13.44 21.29 -17.77
C THR A 28 -13.42 20.07 -16.85
N ALA A 29 -12.56 20.10 -15.83
CA ALA A 29 -12.42 19.06 -14.83
C ALA A 29 -13.46 19.10 -13.71
N SER A 30 -13.99 20.28 -13.45
CA SER A 30 -14.94 20.57 -12.38
C SER A 30 -16.35 20.09 -12.74
N ASP A 31 -17.13 19.73 -11.72
CA ASP A 31 -18.47 19.18 -11.89
C ASP A 31 -19.45 19.85 -10.92
N ARG A 32 -20.31 20.70 -11.48
CA ARG A 32 -21.28 21.49 -10.73
C ARG A 32 -22.34 20.64 -10.04
N ASN A 33 -22.76 19.56 -10.68
CA ASN A 33 -23.80 18.67 -10.17
C ASN A 33 -23.28 17.84 -9.00
N GLN A 34 -22.02 17.41 -9.07
CA GLN A 34 -21.32 16.72 -7.98
C GLN A 34 -20.71 17.68 -6.95
N ARG A 35 -20.89 18.99 -7.12
CA ARG A 35 -20.33 20.05 -6.27
C ARG A 35 -18.80 19.91 -6.08
N TYR A 36 -18.12 19.56 -7.16
CA TYR A 36 -16.70 19.26 -7.23
C TYR A 36 -15.96 20.34 -8.05
N ILE A 37 -14.89 20.89 -7.49
CA ILE A 37 -14.03 21.89 -8.15
C ILE A 37 -12.61 21.32 -8.18
N GLU A 38 -12.01 21.23 -9.36
CA GLU A 38 -10.63 20.78 -9.54
C GLU A 38 -9.76 21.93 -10.09
N PHE A 39 -8.49 21.92 -9.71
CA PHE A 39 -7.51 22.92 -10.13
C PHE A 39 -6.53 22.33 -11.15
N GLU A 40 -5.89 23.20 -11.92
CA GLU A 40 -4.89 22.79 -12.90
C GLU A 40 -3.70 22.10 -12.24
N PRO A 41 -3.16 21.02 -12.83
CA PRO A 41 -1.95 20.37 -12.33
C PRO A 41 -0.76 21.32 -12.32
N GLN A 42 0.03 21.22 -11.26
CA GLN A 42 1.31 21.92 -11.12
C GLN A 42 2.43 20.89 -10.97
N ALA A 43 3.54 21.10 -11.67
CA ALA A 43 4.73 20.29 -11.48
C ALA A 43 5.30 20.53 -10.08
N ILE A 44 5.88 19.49 -9.48
CA ILE A 44 6.61 19.59 -8.21
C ILE A 44 8.10 19.31 -8.44
N ASP A 45 8.94 19.56 -7.44
CA ASP A 45 10.41 19.44 -7.57
C ASP A 45 10.92 18.00 -7.83
N ALA A 46 10.04 17.00 -7.79
CA ALA A 46 10.35 15.63 -8.19
C ALA A 46 10.05 15.41 -9.69
N PRO A 47 10.94 14.73 -10.44
CA PRO A 47 10.74 14.49 -11.88
C PRO A 47 9.44 13.70 -12.12
N ASN A 48 8.73 14.03 -13.20
CA ASN A 48 7.48 13.38 -13.62
C ASN A 48 6.41 13.31 -12.52
N SER A 49 6.44 14.28 -11.61
CA SER A 49 5.54 14.34 -10.46
C SER A 49 4.75 15.64 -10.48
N TRP A 50 3.48 15.53 -10.10
CA TRP A 50 2.52 16.62 -10.18
C TRP A 50 1.68 16.68 -8.92
N GLN A 51 1.21 17.88 -8.61
CA GLN A 51 0.20 18.11 -7.60
C GLN A 51 -1.07 18.74 -8.20
N VAL A 52 -2.22 18.36 -7.65
CA VAL A 52 -3.54 18.91 -8.00
C VAL A 52 -4.31 19.11 -6.71
N TYR A 53 -4.94 20.28 -6.56
CA TYR A 53 -5.94 20.51 -5.52
C TYR A 53 -7.34 20.24 -6.04
N SER A 54 -8.21 19.77 -5.16
CA SER A 54 -9.65 19.70 -5.43
C SER A 54 -10.46 20.00 -4.17
N LEU A 55 -11.68 20.48 -4.40
CA LEU A 55 -12.66 20.81 -3.37
C LEU A 55 -13.95 20.05 -3.67
N GLN A 56 -14.50 19.38 -2.65
CA GLN A 56 -15.86 18.85 -2.70
C GLN A 56 -16.70 19.58 -1.66
N VAL A 57 -17.64 20.39 -2.15
CA VAL A 57 -18.45 21.29 -1.32
C VAL A 57 -19.67 20.53 -0.81
N GLY A 58 -19.71 20.27 0.49
CA GLY A 58 -20.80 19.55 1.15
C GLY A 58 -22.10 20.35 1.25
N ALA A 59 -23.08 19.75 1.92
CA ALA A 59 -24.26 20.47 2.38
C ALA A 59 -23.88 21.35 3.58
N GLY A 60 -24.02 22.67 3.44
CA GLY A 60 -23.63 23.63 4.48
C GLY A 60 -22.24 24.22 4.26
N SER A 61 -21.50 24.46 5.35
CA SER A 61 -20.15 25.07 5.31
C SER A 61 -19.01 24.07 5.20
N ALA A 62 -19.28 22.77 5.39
CA ALA A 62 -18.25 21.74 5.31
C ALA A 62 -17.77 21.53 3.87
N THR A 63 -16.46 21.66 3.67
CA THR A 63 -15.77 21.44 2.40
C THR A 63 -14.67 20.40 2.62
N LEU A 64 -14.69 19.33 1.83
CA LEU A 64 -13.57 18.40 1.75
C LEU A 64 -12.52 19.02 0.84
N VAL A 65 -11.36 19.33 1.42
CA VAL A 65 -10.19 19.84 0.71
C VAL A 65 -9.24 18.67 0.49
N THR A 66 -8.80 18.49 -0.74
CA THR A 66 -7.93 17.38 -1.12
C THR A 66 -6.74 17.87 -1.95
N ARG A 67 -5.53 17.52 -1.53
CA ARG A 67 -4.30 17.64 -2.33
C ARG A 67 -3.89 16.26 -2.80
N VAL A 68 -3.88 16.09 -4.12
CA VAL A 68 -3.45 14.87 -4.80
C VAL A 68 -2.05 15.09 -5.32
N VAL A 69 -1.14 14.18 -5.01
CA VAL A 69 0.21 14.14 -5.58
C VAL A 69 0.37 12.82 -6.32
N TYR A 70 0.80 12.86 -7.57
CA TYR A 70 0.96 11.65 -8.38
C TYR A 70 2.22 11.71 -9.23
N TYR A 71 2.67 10.53 -9.64
CA TYR A 71 3.74 10.32 -10.60
C TYR A 71 3.13 9.82 -11.93
N ASP A 72 3.61 10.27 -13.09
CA ASP A 72 2.93 10.13 -14.41
C ASP A 72 2.37 8.73 -14.73
N ASP A 73 3.12 7.66 -14.40
CA ASP A 73 2.70 6.27 -14.57
C ASP A 73 2.68 5.50 -13.22
N GLY A 74 2.55 6.25 -12.12
CA GLY A 74 3.04 5.83 -10.82
C GLY A 74 2.00 5.73 -9.72
N PRO A 75 2.50 5.65 -8.47
CA PRO A 75 1.66 5.65 -7.29
C PRO A 75 1.06 7.04 -7.06
N VAL A 76 -0.05 7.07 -6.32
CA VAL A 76 -0.83 8.28 -6.05
C VAL A 76 -0.93 8.46 -4.54
N SER A 77 -0.68 9.68 -4.08
CA SER A 77 -0.88 10.13 -2.71
C SER A 77 -2.04 11.11 -2.65
N VAL A 78 -2.88 10.96 -1.62
CA VAL A 78 -3.96 11.90 -1.32
C VAL A 78 -3.79 12.41 0.11
N LEU A 79 -3.79 13.73 0.30
CA LEU A 79 -3.92 14.40 1.59
C LEU A 79 -5.28 15.08 1.63
N ASN A 80 -6.13 14.75 2.60
CA ASN A 80 -7.45 15.33 2.70
C ASN A 80 -7.83 15.79 4.11
N THR A 81 -8.80 16.71 4.18
CA THR A 81 -9.41 17.19 5.41
C THR A 81 -10.80 17.73 5.15
N ILE A 82 -11.72 17.61 6.11
CA ILE A 82 -13.03 18.27 6.06
C ILE A 82 -12.97 19.52 6.93
N VAL A 83 -13.23 20.69 6.36
CA VAL A 83 -13.10 21.98 7.05
C VAL A 83 -14.21 22.95 6.65
N SER A 84 -14.45 23.95 7.48
CA SER A 84 -15.27 25.12 7.14
C SER A 84 -14.44 26.27 6.56
N ASP A 85 -13.16 26.37 6.94
CA ASP A 85 -12.21 27.36 6.45
C ASP A 85 -11.16 26.70 5.53
N VAL A 86 -11.37 26.88 4.23
CA VAL A 86 -10.48 26.34 3.19
C VAL A 86 -9.11 27.02 3.20
N ALA A 87 -9.03 28.32 3.54
CA ALA A 87 -7.77 29.05 3.54
C ALA A 87 -6.82 28.50 4.62
N ASN A 88 -7.35 28.26 5.82
CA ASN A 88 -6.57 27.64 6.90
C ASN A 88 -6.13 26.21 6.55
N ALA A 89 -6.99 25.40 5.91
CA ALA A 89 -6.61 24.06 5.48
C ALA A 89 -5.45 24.04 4.48
N ILE A 90 -5.43 24.98 3.52
CA ILE A 90 -4.31 25.12 2.57
C ILE A 90 -3.03 25.47 3.31
N ALA A 91 -3.07 26.44 4.23
CA ALA A 91 -1.91 26.81 5.03
C ALA A 91 -1.37 25.64 5.86
N VAL A 92 -2.23 24.73 6.33
CA VAL A 92 -1.82 23.49 7.01
C VAL A 92 -1.26 22.48 6.02
N PHE A 93 -1.86 22.32 4.83
CA PHE A 93 -1.35 21.41 3.80
C PHE A 93 0.05 21.81 3.35
N ASP A 94 0.31 23.11 3.17
CA ASP A 94 1.60 23.62 2.70
C ASP A 94 2.72 23.37 3.71
N LYS A 95 2.40 23.15 4.99
CA LYS A 95 3.36 22.67 5.99
C LYS A 95 3.72 21.21 5.81
N VAL A 96 2.79 20.38 5.34
CA VAL A 96 3.07 18.96 5.08
C VAL A 96 3.92 18.85 3.82
N SER A 97 5.21 18.54 4.00
CA SER A 97 6.15 18.37 2.90
C SER A 97 5.65 17.43 1.79
N LEU A 98 5.85 17.82 0.53
CA LEU A 98 5.52 16.99 -0.63
C LEU A 98 6.34 15.68 -0.66
N ASP A 99 7.59 15.70 -0.22
CA ASP A 99 8.45 14.50 -0.12
C ASP A 99 7.87 13.46 0.85
N ARG A 100 7.15 13.93 1.87
CA ARG A 100 6.44 13.04 2.79
C ARG A 100 5.30 12.31 2.07
N GLN A 101 4.55 13.00 1.21
CA GLN A 101 3.47 12.43 0.41
C GLN A 101 3.96 11.54 -0.72
N LEU A 102 5.01 11.95 -1.42
CA LEU A 102 5.60 11.23 -2.53
C LEU A 102 7.12 11.33 -2.43
N SER A 103 7.76 10.24 -2.01
CA SER A 103 9.23 10.14 -2.00
C SER A 103 9.67 9.29 -3.18
N VAL A 104 10.54 9.87 -4.01
CA VAL A 104 11.16 9.20 -5.17
C VAL A 104 12.61 8.89 -4.79
N HIS A 105 12.97 7.60 -4.85
CA HIS A 105 14.33 7.12 -4.70
C HIS A 105 14.72 6.36 -5.97
N ASP A 106 16.02 6.20 -6.23
CA ASP A 106 16.57 5.78 -7.53
C ASP A 106 15.80 4.61 -8.21
N ASP A 107 15.43 3.58 -7.44
CA ASP A 107 14.75 2.38 -7.96
C ASP A 107 13.32 2.17 -7.45
N HIS A 108 12.77 3.11 -6.65
CA HIS A 108 11.44 2.93 -6.08
C HIS A 108 10.75 4.25 -5.74
N ILE A 109 9.43 4.24 -5.88
CA ILE A 109 8.57 5.39 -5.60
C ILE A 109 7.60 4.99 -4.49
N ILE A 110 7.46 5.81 -3.46
CA ILE A 110 6.52 5.57 -2.35
C ILE A 110 5.57 6.75 -2.25
N ALA A 111 4.28 6.51 -2.46
CA ALA A 111 3.21 7.46 -2.22
C ALA A 111 2.47 7.11 -0.92
N ARG A 112 2.28 8.11 -0.04
CA ARG A 112 1.67 7.98 1.28
C ARG A 112 0.46 8.89 1.35
N SER A 113 -0.72 8.34 1.56
CA SER A 113 -1.98 9.07 1.65
C SER A 113 -2.38 9.28 3.10
N TYR A 114 -2.82 10.48 3.42
CA TYR A 114 -3.10 10.95 4.76
C TYR A 114 -4.48 11.60 4.85
N SER A 115 -5.03 11.56 6.05
CA SER A 115 -6.15 12.40 6.46
C SER A 115 -5.72 13.26 7.64
N LEU A 116 -6.07 14.55 7.61
CA LEU A 116 -5.90 15.45 8.73
C LEU A 116 -7.17 15.39 9.59
N ILE A 117 -7.02 14.93 10.84
CA ILE A 117 -8.13 14.83 11.79
C ILE A 117 -8.50 16.22 12.32
N ASP A 118 -7.51 17.09 12.50
CA ASP A 118 -7.68 18.44 13.04
C ASP A 118 -6.82 19.45 12.30
N ALA A 119 -7.45 20.18 11.37
CA ALA A 119 -6.83 21.28 10.63
C ALA A 119 -6.69 22.57 11.46
N SER A 120 -7.23 22.64 12.67
CA SER A 120 -7.03 23.80 13.56
C SER A 120 -5.71 23.72 14.34
N SER A 121 -5.13 22.53 14.47
CA SER A 121 -3.82 22.35 15.09
C SER A 121 -2.70 22.64 14.08
N VAL A 122 -2.02 23.76 14.29
CA VAL A 122 -1.02 24.36 13.39
C VAL A 122 0.34 23.64 13.44
N ASP A 123 0.48 22.64 14.31
CA ASP A 123 1.75 22.01 14.66
C ASP A 123 1.95 20.69 13.90
N GLU A 124 2.92 20.67 13.00
CA GLU A 124 3.24 19.58 12.05
C GLU A 124 3.63 18.26 12.76
N THR A 125 3.93 18.33 14.07
CA THR A 125 4.85 17.39 14.71
C THR A 125 4.21 16.25 15.51
N ALA A 126 2.92 16.24 15.88
CA ALA A 126 2.52 15.26 16.91
C ALA A 126 1.16 14.55 16.85
N GLY A 127 0.14 14.99 16.12
CA GLY A 127 -1.20 14.39 16.30
C GLY A 127 -2.16 14.37 15.11
N ALA A 128 -2.10 15.35 14.20
CA ALA A 128 -3.18 15.57 13.25
C ALA A 128 -3.15 14.64 12.02
N LEU A 129 -1.98 14.16 11.61
CA LEU A 129 -1.82 13.34 10.40
C LEU A 129 -2.06 11.85 10.68
N GLN A 130 -3.14 11.33 10.12
CA GLN A 130 -3.45 9.92 10.11
C GLN A 130 -3.12 9.32 8.74
N LEU A 131 -2.16 8.39 8.71
CA LEU A 131 -1.89 7.60 7.51
C LEU A 131 -3.07 6.69 7.19
N ARG A 132 -3.54 6.73 5.95
CA ARG A 132 -4.68 5.92 5.45
C ARG A 132 -4.22 4.82 4.50
N PHE A 133 -3.25 5.12 3.63
CA PHE A 133 -2.84 4.20 2.58
C PHE A 133 -1.41 4.48 2.14
N ILE A 134 -0.64 3.44 1.84
CA ILE A 134 0.67 3.55 1.18
C ILE A 134 0.64 2.72 -0.10
N CYS A 135 1.16 3.27 -1.19
CA CYS A 135 1.41 2.57 -2.44
C CYS A 135 2.86 2.78 -2.83
N ALA A 136 3.56 1.70 -3.18
CA ALA A 136 4.95 1.78 -3.59
C ALA A 136 5.22 0.91 -4.81
N HIS A 137 5.98 1.44 -5.76
CA HIS A 137 6.46 0.69 -6.92
C HIS A 137 7.90 0.27 -6.68
N VAL A 138 8.19 -1.03 -6.75
CA VAL A 138 9.52 -1.59 -6.48
C VAL A 138 9.73 -2.88 -7.26
N ALA A 139 10.84 -2.98 -8.01
CA ALA A 139 11.25 -4.19 -8.73
C ALA A 139 10.12 -4.85 -9.57
N GLY A 140 9.31 -4.03 -10.25
CA GLY A 140 8.18 -4.50 -11.05
C GLY A 140 6.93 -4.92 -10.26
N LEU A 141 6.93 -4.73 -8.94
CA LEU A 141 5.79 -4.96 -8.06
C LEU A 141 5.17 -3.65 -7.58
N ASP A 142 3.88 -3.71 -7.27
CA ASP A 142 3.10 -2.67 -6.60
C ASP A 142 2.74 -3.17 -5.20
N LEU A 143 3.36 -2.57 -4.18
CA LEU A 143 3.09 -2.80 -2.77
C LEU A 143 2.03 -1.81 -2.30
N ARG A 144 0.88 -2.33 -1.87
CA ARG A 144 -0.23 -1.54 -1.32
C ARG A 144 -0.47 -1.90 0.13
N VAL A 145 -0.56 -0.90 0.98
CA VAL A 145 -0.78 -1.08 2.43
C VAL A 145 -1.93 -0.18 2.85
N ASP A 146 -3.07 -0.80 3.18
CA ASP A 146 -4.24 -0.12 3.70
C ASP A 146 -4.14 -0.03 5.23
N THR A 147 -3.89 1.18 5.73
CA THR A 147 -3.78 1.48 7.16
C THR A 147 -5.04 2.17 7.69
N SER A 148 -6.09 2.26 6.88
CA SER A 148 -7.30 3.02 7.14
C SER A 148 -8.22 2.33 8.16
N ALA A 149 -8.01 1.03 8.39
CA ALA A 149 -8.69 0.28 9.43
C ALA A 149 -8.48 0.91 10.82
N SER A 150 -9.42 0.65 11.74
CA SER A 150 -9.40 1.19 13.10
C SER A 150 -8.09 0.88 13.84
N SER A 151 -7.78 1.62 14.91
CA SER A 151 -6.53 1.48 15.67
C SER A 151 -6.28 0.08 16.25
N ALA A 152 -7.34 -0.73 16.40
CA ALA A 152 -7.25 -2.11 16.87
C ALA A 152 -7.05 -3.13 15.75
N MET A 153 -7.28 -2.73 14.48
CA MET A 153 -7.20 -3.60 13.33
C MET A 153 -5.83 -3.50 12.65
N PRO A 154 -5.28 -4.63 12.18
CA PRO A 154 -4.04 -4.60 11.43
C PRO A 154 -4.27 -4.01 10.04
N ALA A 155 -3.20 -3.53 9.42
CA ALA A 155 -3.22 -3.04 8.05
C ALA A 155 -3.21 -4.21 7.05
N ASP A 156 -4.01 -4.08 6.00
CA ASP A 156 -4.06 -5.05 4.89
C ASP A 156 -2.91 -4.75 3.93
N VAL A 157 -2.14 -5.78 3.57
CA VAL A 157 -0.98 -5.65 2.67
C VAL A 157 -1.26 -6.42 1.41
N ARG A 158 -1.00 -5.82 0.25
CA ARG A 158 -1.09 -6.49 -1.04
C ARG A 158 0.17 -6.26 -1.84
N LEU A 159 0.66 -7.31 -2.49
CA LEU A 159 1.68 -7.22 -3.53
C LEU A 159 1.05 -7.62 -4.85
N LEU A 160 1.15 -6.76 -5.85
CA LEU A 160 0.62 -6.96 -7.20
C LEU A 160 1.75 -6.80 -8.22
N LEU A 161 1.56 -7.35 -9.41
CA LEU A 161 2.47 -7.05 -10.53
C LEU A 161 2.14 -5.64 -11.05
N LEU A 162 3.18 -4.84 -11.29
CA LEU A 162 3.01 -3.49 -11.81
C LEU A 162 2.21 -3.51 -13.11
N GLY A 163 1.23 -2.61 -13.22
CA GLY A 163 0.33 -2.51 -14.39
C GLY A 163 -0.82 -3.52 -14.43
N LYS A 164 -0.83 -4.56 -13.58
CA LYS A 164 -2.02 -5.41 -13.40
C LYS A 164 -2.96 -4.76 -12.39
N ALA A 165 -4.06 -4.20 -12.89
CA ALA A 165 -5.22 -3.95 -12.05
C ALA A 165 -5.84 -5.31 -11.73
N ALA A 166 -5.61 -5.84 -10.53
CA ALA A 166 -6.39 -6.99 -10.09
C ALA A 166 -7.88 -6.58 -10.11
N PRO A 167 -8.78 -7.34 -10.74
CA PRO A 167 -10.21 -7.03 -10.78
C PRO A 167 -10.83 -6.96 -9.36
N TYR A 168 -10.11 -7.48 -8.36
CA TYR A 168 -10.50 -7.49 -6.95
C TYR A 168 -9.79 -6.42 -6.11
N VAL A 169 -9.09 -5.46 -6.72
CA VAL A 169 -8.61 -4.30 -5.97
C VAL A 169 -9.83 -3.60 -5.41
N ARG A 170 -9.93 -3.56 -4.09
CA ARG A 170 -11.02 -2.85 -3.43
C ARG A 170 -10.99 -1.40 -3.89
N GLU A 171 -12.13 -0.97 -4.43
CA GLU A 171 -12.34 0.43 -4.78
C GLU A 171 -12.39 1.30 -3.52
N THR A 172 -12.72 0.69 -2.38
CA THR A 172 -12.79 1.32 -1.08
C THR A 172 -11.74 0.78 -0.10
N LEU A 173 -11.21 1.68 0.72
CA LEU A 173 -10.37 1.36 1.85
C LEU A 173 -11.20 0.72 2.98
N ALA A 174 -10.54 0.19 4.01
CA ALA A 174 -11.20 -0.50 5.12
C ALA A 174 -12.20 0.37 5.93
N ASP A 175 -12.06 1.69 5.88
CA ASP A 175 -12.97 2.69 6.47
C ASP A 175 -14.13 3.08 5.54
N GLY A 176 -14.20 2.50 4.35
CA GLY A 176 -15.22 2.79 3.34
C GLY A 176 -14.92 4.00 2.45
N SER A 177 -13.81 4.71 2.67
CA SER A 177 -13.38 5.82 1.80
C SER A 177 -12.84 5.30 0.47
N ASP A 178 -12.91 6.12 -0.58
CA ASP A 178 -12.39 5.74 -1.89
C ASP A 178 -10.86 5.55 -1.88
N SER A 179 -10.39 4.56 -2.63
CA SER A 179 -8.96 4.33 -2.82
C SER A 179 -8.30 5.55 -3.46
N PRO A 180 -7.14 6.03 -2.95
CA PRO A 180 -6.38 7.12 -3.58
C PRO A 180 -6.06 6.87 -5.06
N LEU A 181 -5.93 5.60 -5.45
CA LEU A 181 -5.66 5.19 -6.83
C LEU A 181 -6.82 5.43 -7.79
N LEU A 182 -8.03 5.60 -7.26
CA LEU A 182 -9.25 5.88 -8.03
C LEU A 182 -9.64 7.36 -8.01
N HIS A 183 -8.84 8.22 -7.36
CA HIS A 183 -9.13 9.65 -7.34
C HIS A 183 -9.24 10.20 -8.77
N ARG A 184 -10.30 10.97 -9.05
CA ARG A 184 -10.65 11.46 -10.39
C ARG A 184 -9.46 12.13 -11.10
N SER A 185 -8.76 13.01 -10.40
CA SER A 185 -7.58 13.73 -10.93
C SER A 185 -6.44 12.78 -11.32
N ALA A 186 -6.22 11.73 -10.52
CA ALA A 186 -5.19 10.71 -10.81
C ALA A 186 -5.58 9.82 -11.99
N GLN A 187 -6.86 9.43 -12.09
CA GLN A 187 -7.36 8.68 -13.25
C GLN A 187 -7.22 9.48 -14.54
N ARG A 188 -7.52 10.78 -14.52
CA ARG A 188 -7.39 11.63 -15.71
C ARG A 188 -5.94 11.71 -16.18
N SER A 189 -4.99 11.93 -15.27
CA SER A 189 -3.56 11.93 -15.61
C SER A 189 -3.14 10.64 -16.32
N ARG A 190 -3.56 9.48 -15.79
CA ARG A 190 -3.27 8.17 -16.41
C ARG A 190 -3.88 8.04 -17.81
N ASN A 191 -5.07 8.58 -18.02
CA ASN A 191 -5.74 8.53 -19.32
C ASN A 191 -5.13 9.49 -20.34
N SER A 192 -4.70 10.68 -19.90
CA SER A 192 -4.01 11.66 -20.75
C SER A 192 -2.69 11.12 -21.30
N HIS A 193 -1.98 10.30 -20.54
CA HIS A 193 -0.74 9.64 -21.00
C HIS A 193 -0.98 8.40 -21.87
N LYS A 194 -2.09 7.68 -21.65
CA LYS A 194 -2.46 6.51 -22.46
C LYS A 194 -3.05 6.86 -23.82
N ALA A 195 -3.59 8.07 -24.00
CA ALA A 195 -4.04 8.51 -25.30
C ALA A 195 -2.80 8.53 -26.22
N PRO A 196 -2.72 7.66 -27.26
CA PRO A 196 -1.66 7.80 -28.23
C PRO A 196 -1.77 9.22 -28.75
N LYS A 197 -0.65 9.96 -28.75
CA LYS A 197 -0.52 11.17 -29.56
C LYS A 197 -0.84 10.74 -30.99
N GLN A 198 -2.11 10.83 -31.38
CA GLN A 198 -2.45 10.98 -32.77
C GLN A 198 -1.84 12.32 -33.14
N GLU A 199 -0.65 12.26 -33.73
CA GLU A 199 -0.05 13.35 -34.50
C GLU A 199 -1.07 13.76 -35.58
N ASN A 200 -2.02 14.59 -35.18
CA ASN A 200 -2.97 15.20 -36.06
C ASN A 200 -2.40 16.56 -36.44
N GLY A 201 -1.90 16.65 -37.68
CA GLY A 201 -1.75 17.95 -38.34
C GLY A 201 -0.40 18.28 -38.98
N GLN A 202 0.37 17.33 -39.49
CA GLN A 202 1.28 17.64 -40.60
C GLN A 202 0.59 17.28 -41.93
N PRO A 203 0.48 18.21 -42.88
CA PRO A 203 -0.06 17.93 -44.21
C PRO A 203 0.84 16.90 -44.90
N ALA A 204 0.23 15.97 -45.63
CA ALA A 204 0.89 14.90 -46.35
C ALA A 204 2.02 15.43 -47.26
N LEU A 205 3.25 15.41 -46.75
CA LEU A 205 4.46 15.39 -47.57
C LEU A 205 4.64 13.97 -48.08
N SER A 206 4.93 13.89 -49.38
CA SER A 206 4.94 12.66 -50.17
C SER A 206 5.77 11.57 -49.50
N ARG A 207 5.23 10.34 -49.49
CA ARG A 207 5.81 9.13 -48.88
C ARG A 207 7.22 8.79 -49.43
N GLN A 208 7.62 9.39 -50.55
CA GLN A 208 8.93 9.23 -51.18
C GLN A 208 10.04 10.14 -50.62
N ASP A 209 9.73 11.23 -49.90
CA ASP A 209 10.76 12.13 -49.38
C ASP A 209 11.26 11.74 -47.99
N LEU A 210 10.48 10.95 -47.24
CA LEU A 210 10.78 10.55 -45.86
C LEU A 210 11.62 9.27 -45.74
N GLU A 211 11.76 8.47 -46.80
CA GLU A 211 12.60 7.27 -46.80
C GLU A 211 14.10 7.55 -47.01
N SER A 212 14.50 8.81 -47.25
CA SER A 212 15.90 9.16 -47.57
C SER A 212 16.70 9.88 -46.47
N LYS A 213 16.10 10.18 -45.31
CA LYS A 213 16.76 11.04 -44.30
C LYS A 213 16.72 10.61 -42.83
N PHE A 214 16.19 9.43 -42.51
CA PHE A 214 16.20 8.94 -41.13
C PHE A 214 16.69 7.49 -41.07
N SER A 215 17.96 7.30 -41.45
CA SER A 215 18.75 6.16 -41.01
C SER A 215 19.38 6.50 -39.66
N ASP A 216 18.98 5.73 -38.65
CA ASP A 216 19.83 5.18 -37.58
C ASP A 216 20.69 6.16 -36.76
N GLU A 217 20.17 6.67 -35.62
CA GLU A 217 20.97 6.68 -34.36
C GLU A 217 20.26 7.18 -33.08
N GLN A 218 19.09 7.84 -33.11
CA GLN A 218 18.66 8.60 -31.91
C GLN A 218 17.35 8.21 -31.20
N LEU A 219 16.62 7.19 -31.67
CA LEU A 219 15.41 6.71 -30.98
C LEU A 219 15.60 5.46 -30.11
N SER A 220 16.82 4.91 -30.02
CA SER A 220 17.11 3.71 -29.21
C SER A 220 17.52 3.99 -27.75
N SER A 221 17.84 5.24 -27.38
CA SER A 221 18.47 5.51 -26.07
C SER A 221 17.48 5.77 -24.91
N LYS A 222 16.22 6.15 -25.19
CA LYS A 222 15.27 6.56 -24.13
C LYS A 222 14.32 5.46 -23.66
N ASN A 223 14.11 4.41 -24.46
CA ASN A 223 13.27 3.27 -24.11
C ASN A 223 14.05 2.11 -23.46
N ASP A 224 15.38 2.10 -23.59
CA ASP A 224 16.22 0.99 -23.11
C ASP A 224 16.39 0.98 -21.58
N LYS A 225 16.26 2.13 -20.91
CA LYS A 225 16.34 2.20 -19.44
C LYS A 225 15.07 1.75 -18.71
N ARG A 226 13.94 1.54 -19.41
CA ARG A 226 12.74 0.89 -18.84
C ARG A 226 12.83 -0.64 -18.88
N GLN A 227 13.84 -1.22 -19.53
CA GLN A 227 13.94 -2.66 -19.77
C GLN A 227 15.22 -3.26 -19.17
N THR A 228 15.22 -3.53 -17.86
CA THR A 228 16.03 -4.66 -17.32
C THR A 228 15.63 -5.15 -15.93
N PHE A 229 14.43 -4.80 -15.42
CA PHE A 229 13.84 -5.64 -14.37
C PHE A 229 13.24 -6.85 -15.06
N ALA A 230 14.04 -7.92 -15.16
CA ALA A 230 13.58 -9.23 -15.61
C ALA A 230 12.22 -9.53 -14.98
N HIS A 231 11.24 -9.91 -15.81
CA HIS A 231 9.85 -10.11 -15.42
C HIS A 231 9.74 -10.96 -14.14
N THR A 232 9.62 -10.29 -12.99
CA THR A 232 9.39 -10.95 -11.71
C THR A 232 8.02 -11.60 -11.80
N SER A 233 7.98 -12.93 -11.84
CA SER A 233 6.73 -13.65 -11.81
C SER A 233 6.13 -13.53 -10.42
N ILE A 234 4.99 -12.86 -10.32
CA ILE A 234 4.28 -12.74 -9.06
C ILE A 234 3.89 -14.12 -8.49
N LYS A 235 3.70 -15.15 -9.32
CA LYS A 235 3.23 -16.47 -8.86
C LYS A 235 4.23 -17.19 -7.95
N ASN A 236 5.51 -16.83 -8.00
CA ASN A 236 6.59 -17.53 -7.33
C ASN A 236 7.26 -16.65 -6.27
N LEU A 237 6.49 -16.03 -5.39
CA LEU A 237 7.05 -15.35 -4.21
C LEU A 237 6.99 -16.28 -2.99
N PRO A 238 7.99 -16.31 -2.10
CA PRO A 238 7.88 -17.04 -0.85
C PRO A 238 6.89 -16.33 0.07
N ASP A 239 6.10 -17.11 0.80
CA ASP A 239 5.15 -16.61 1.79
C ASP A 239 5.84 -15.80 2.90
N ASP A 240 7.08 -16.13 3.23
CA ASP A 240 7.86 -15.45 4.25
C ASP A 240 8.56 -14.14 3.81
N LEU A 241 8.41 -13.72 2.54
CA LEU A 241 9.14 -12.60 1.93
C LEU A 241 9.13 -11.32 2.78
N LEU A 242 7.96 -10.93 3.33
CA LEU A 242 7.88 -9.77 4.23
C LEU A 242 8.00 -10.18 5.70
N ALA A 243 7.64 -11.42 6.05
CA ALA A 243 7.64 -11.92 7.43
C ALA A 243 9.04 -11.96 8.06
N VAL A 244 10.09 -12.10 7.23
CA VAL A 244 11.50 -12.07 7.68
C VAL A 244 11.90 -10.71 8.27
N LEU A 245 11.21 -9.62 7.92
CA LEU A 245 11.48 -8.28 8.44
C LEU A 245 11.07 -8.09 9.90
N GLY A 246 10.21 -8.97 10.44
CA GLY A 246 9.86 -8.93 11.86
C GLY A 246 8.50 -9.52 12.23
N PRO A 247 8.14 -9.51 13.52
CA PRO A 247 6.86 -10.01 14.04
C PRO A 247 5.63 -9.21 13.62
N GLN A 248 5.83 -7.97 13.17
CA GLN A 248 4.77 -7.11 12.67
C GLN A 248 4.24 -7.56 11.30
N TRP A 249 5.06 -8.25 10.50
CA TRP A 249 4.67 -8.76 9.20
C TRP A 249 4.18 -10.20 9.32
N ARG A 250 2.94 -10.44 8.88
CA ARG A 250 2.43 -11.79 8.69
C ARG A 250 2.93 -12.37 7.35
N PRO A 251 3.07 -13.71 7.26
CA PRO A 251 3.34 -14.36 5.98
C PRO A 251 2.29 -13.97 4.94
N LEU A 252 2.75 -13.83 3.71
CA LEU A 252 1.92 -13.59 2.54
C LEU A 252 1.18 -14.88 2.17
N VAL A 253 -0.05 -14.73 1.72
CA VAL A 253 -0.90 -15.80 1.22
C VAL A 253 -1.18 -15.50 -0.25
N ASP A 254 -0.88 -16.46 -1.11
CA ASP A 254 -1.17 -16.37 -2.54
C ASP A 254 -2.70 -16.35 -2.76
N GLN A 255 -3.19 -15.41 -3.57
CA GLN A 255 -4.59 -15.32 -4.00
C GLN A 255 -4.73 -15.57 -5.51
N GLY A 256 -3.65 -15.98 -6.19
CA GLY A 256 -3.59 -16.26 -7.63
C GLY A 256 -3.13 -15.07 -8.47
N ASP A 257 -3.82 -13.93 -8.35
CA ASP A 257 -3.48 -12.69 -9.08
C ASP A 257 -2.65 -11.69 -8.26
N HIS A 258 -2.68 -11.83 -6.93
CA HIS A 258 -1.91 -11.02 -5.99
C HIS A 258 -1.53 -11.83 -4.75
N TRP A 259 -0.58 -11.30 -3.97
CA TRP A 259 -0.30 -11.81 -2.64
C TRP A 259 -0.93 -10.92 -1.59
N LYS A 260 -1.55 -11.53 -0.59
CA LYS A 260 -2.17 -10.84 0.53
C LYS A 260 -1.40 -11.10 1.81
N GLY A 261 -1.08 -10.04 2.55
CA GLY A 261 -0.45 -10.10 3.85
C GLY A 261 -1.13 -9.20 4.85
N VAL A 262 -0.59 -9.16 6.06
CA VAL A 262 -1.11 -8.33 7.14
C VAL A 262 0.06 -7.68 7.88
N LEU A 263 -0.05 -6.38 8.13
CA LEU A 263 0.90 -5.58 8.91
C LEU A 263 0.27 -5.18 10.24
N ARG A 264 0.82 -5.69 11.34
CA ARG A 264 0.33 -5.42 12.70
C ARG A 264 0.74 -4.03 13.17
N LEU A 265 -0.17 -3.09 13.05
CA LEU A 265 0.00 -1.71 13.52
C LEU A 265 -0.60 -1.55 14.92
N LEU A 266 0.22 -1.72 15.96
CA LEU A 266 -0.23 -1.50 17.34
C LEU A 266 -0.26 -0.01 17.71
N GLY A 267 -1.28 0.44 18.44
CA GLY A 267 -1.37 1.79 19.00
C GLY A 267 -2.20 2.76 18.14
N SER A 268 -2.15 4.05 18.46
CA SER A 268 -2.96 5.09 17.80
C SER A 268 -2.14 6.34 17.45
N GLY A 269 -2.74 7.23 16.66
CA GLY A 269 -2.21 8.55 16.34
C GLY A 269 -0.87 8.56 15.60
N SER A 270 -0.08 9.61 15.80
CA SER A 270 1.18 9.86 15.08
C SER A 270 2.24 8.77 15.27
N LYS A 271 2.27 8.08 16.43
CA LYS A 271 3.19 6.96 16.68
C LYS A 271 2.85 5.75 15.81
N ARG A 272 1.57 5.52 15.49
CA ARG A 272 1.13 4.48 14.56
C ARG A 272 1.52 4.85 13.13
N THR A 273 1.25 6.09 12.73
CA THR A 273 1.66 6.64 11.42
C THR A 273 3.16 6.47 11.17
N ARG A 274 4.02 6.98 12.06
CA ARG A 274 5.47 6.88 11.92
C ARG A 274 5.99 5.44 11.84
N ARG A 275 5.42 4.53 12.64
CA ARG A 275 5.79 3.11 12.59
C ARG A 275 5.40 2.47 11.26
N ALA A 276 4.17 2.72 10.79
CA ALA A 276 3.72 2.24 9.48
C ALA A 276 4.63 2.75 8.35
N GLU A 277 4.95 4.05 8.34
CA GLU A 277 5.87 4.65 7.37
C GLU A 277 7.24 3.96 7.38
N SER A 278 7.85 3.81 8.57
CA SER A 278 9.17 3.19 8.72
C SER A 278 9.20 1.72 8.31
N TRP A 279 8.16 0.96 8.64
CA TRP A 279 8.07 -0.46 8.32
C TRP A 279 7.85 -0.67 6.83
N VAL A 280 6.97 0.11 6.20
CA VAL A 280 6.75 0.02 4.76
C VAL A 280 7.98 0.47 3.98
N GLN A 281 8.67 1.53 4.40
CA GLN A 281 9.94 1.91 3.80
C GLN A 281 10.99 0.78 3.90
N SER A 282 11.11 0.15 5.07
CA SER A 282 12.00 -1.01 5.24
C SER A 282 11.61 -2.18 4.33
N ALA A 283 10.30 -2.40 4.13
CA ALA A 283 9.81 -3.43 3.22
C ALA A 283 10.12 -3.13 1.76
N VAL A 284 9.97 -1.88 1.32
CA VAL A 284 10.32 -1.47 -0.05
C VAL A 284 11.82 -1.66 -0.30
N LEU A 285 12.68 -1.21 0.62
CA LEU A 285 14.13 -1.41 0.52
C LEU A 285 14.49 -2.91 0.47
N HIS A 286 13.84 -3.72 1.31
CA HIS A 286 14.04 -5.16 1.32
C HIS A 286 13.61 -5.84 0.02
N LEU A 287 12.45 -5.46 -0.54
CA LEU A 287 11.96 -5.99 -1.81
C LEU A 287 12.92 -5.62 -2.95
N SER A 288 13.36 -4.37 -3.03
CA SER A 288 14.36 -3.91 -4.01
C SER A 288 15.66 -4.72 -3.92
N ALA A 289 16.21 -4.85 -2.72
CA ALA A 289 17.47 -5.59 -2.50
C ALA A 289 17.33 -7.10 -2.75
N THR A 290 16.18 -7.70 -2.43
CA THR A 290 15.96 -9.15 -2.56
C THR A 290 15.67 -9.55 -4.00
N LEU A 291 14.85 -8.77 -4.70
CA LEU A 291 14.40 -9.10 -6.07
C LEU A 291 15.44 -8.71 -7.13
N SER A 292 16.41 -7.85 -6.79
CA SER A 292 17.58 -7.59 -7.63
C SER A 292 18.62 -8.73 -7.59
N GLN A 293 18.52 -9.65 -6.63
CA GLN A 293 19.45 -10.78 -6.47
C GLN A 293 18.81 -12.10 -6.91
N PRO A 294 19.62 -13.11 -7.31
CA PRO A 294 19.12 -14.46 -7.57
C PRO A 294 18.39 -15.05 -6.34
N ALA A 295 17.31 -15.81 -6.56
CA ALA A 295 16.45 -16.31 -5.47
C ALA A 295 17.17 -17.17 -4.43
N ARG A 296 18.24 -17.86 -4.83
CA ARG A 296 19.09 -18.63 -3.90
C ARG A 296 19.73 -17.73 -2.83
N GLN A 297 20.11 -16.50 -3.21
CA GLN A 297 20.75 -15.55 -2.31
C GLN A 297 19.81 -15.11 -1.18
N TYR A 298 18.51 -15.01 -1.45
CA TYR A 298 17.51 -14.73 -0.41
C TYR A 298 17.56 -15.78 0.72
N HIS A 299 17.64 -17.08 0.37
CA HIS A 299 17.73 -18.12 1.40
C HIS A 299 19.03 -18.01 2.22
N LEU A 300 20.16 -17.75 1.56
CA LEU A 300 21.46 -17.64 2.23
C LEU A 300 21.49 -16.43 3.18
N THR A 301 21.07 -15.26 2.71
CA THR A 301 21.09 -14.01 3.50
C THR A 301 20.08 -14.03 4.64
N HIS A 302 18.90 -14.63 4.45
CA HIS A 302 17.80 -14.58 5.42
C HIS A 302 17.51 -15.91 6.14
N GLN A 303 18.40 -16.91 6.07
CA GLN A 303 18.15 -18.26 6.62
C GLN A 303 17.64 -18.25 8.06
N GLN A 304 18.32 -17.51 8.95
CA GLN A 304 17.94 -17.41 10.36
C GLN A 304 16.59 -16.73 10.55
N ALA A 305 16.30 -15.68 9.78
CA ALA A 305 15.04 -14.96 9.84
C ALA A 305 13.87 -15.85 9.37
N ARG A 306 14.07 -16.64 8.29
CA ARG A 306 13.09 -17.60 7.79
C ARG A 306 12.78 -18.69 8.82
N TRP A 307 13.80 -19.24 9.49
CA TRP A 307 13.60 -20.17 10.61
C TRP A 307 12.85 -19.55 11.79
N ARG A 308 13.10 -18.28 12.10
CA ARG A 308 12.34 -17.56 13.12
C ARG A 308 10.87 -17.41 12.74
N VAL A 309 10.57 -17.14 11.47
CA VAL A 309 9.19 -17.10 10.95
C VAL A 309 8.53 -18.47 11.09
N TYR A 310 9.23 -19.53 10.70
CA TYR A 310 8.76 -20.92 10.85
C TYR A 310 8.40 -21.24 12.32
N MET A 311 9.31 -20.97 13.26
CA MET A 311 9.08 -21.24 14.68
C MET A 311 7.92 -20.40 15.26
N ARG A 312 7.79 -19.14 14.83
CA ARG A 312 6.67 -18.27 15.23
C ARG A 312 5.32 -18.81 14.76
N ARG A 313 5.27 -19.41 13.56
CA ARG A 313 4.05 -20.05 13.03
C ARG A 313 3.75 -21.37 13.75
N LEU A 314 4.77 -22.08 14.19
CA LEU A 314 4.62 -23.36 14.90
C LEU A 314 4.19 -23.17 16.37
N GLN A 315 4.41 -22.00 16.96
CA GLN A 315 4.15 -21.73 18.37
C GLN A 315 2.71 -22.07 18.85
N PRO A 316 1.62 -21.68 18.14
CA PRO A 316 0.26 -22.06 18.57
C PRO A 316 0.04 -23.57 18.55
N LEU A 317 0.60 -24.27 17.56
CA LEU A 317 0.52 -25.73 17.48
C LEU A 317 1.30 -26.40 18.61
N MET A 318 2.53 -25.96 18.90
CA MET A 318 3.32 -26.48 20.03
C MET A 318 2.61 -26.26 21.36
N LEU A 319 1.99 -25.09 21.55
CA LEU A 319 1.22 -24.80 22.75
C LEU A 319 -0.01 -25.70 22.88
N PHE A 320 -0.74 -25.91 21.77
CA PHE A 320 -1.88 -26.82 21.73
C PHE A 320 -1.49 -28.26 22.04
N VAL A 321 -0.43 -28.77 21.40
CA VAL A 321 0.13 -30.11 21.67
C VAL A 321 0.59 -30.21 23.12
N GLY A 322 1.24 -29.18 23.67
CA GLY A 322 1.66 -29.15 25.07
C GLY A 322 0.49 -29.25 26.06
N ILE A 323 -0.62 -28.57 25.78
CA ILE A 323 -1.85 -28.67 26.58
C ILE A 323 -2.46 -30.06 26.48
N LEU A 324 -2.53 -30.64 25.28
CA LEU A 324 -3.03 -32.01 25.09
C LEU A 324 -2.15 -33.06 25.79
N ALA A 325 -0.84 -32.88 25.79
CA ALA A 325 0.11 -33.77 26.46
C ALA A 325 0.02 -33.67 27.99
N LEU A 326 -0.49 -32.57 28.55
CA LEU A 326 -0.62 -32.39 30.00
C LEU A 326 -1.52 -33.46 30.64
N MET A 327 -2.58 -33.89 29.94
CA MET A 327 -3.51 -34.91 30.44
C MET A 327 -2.86 -36.29 30.65
N PRO A 328 -2.24 -36.94 29.64
CA PRO A 328 -1.61 -38.25 29.82
C PRO A 328 -0.41 -38.18 30.78
N ILE A 329 0.35 -37.08 30.78
CA ILE A 329 1.46 -36.87 31.74
C ILE A 329 0.92 -36.82 33.18
N SER A 330 -0.17 -36.08 33.40
CA SER A 330 -0.81 -36.01 34.71
C SER A 330 -1.37 -37.37 35.16
N TRP A 331 -1.91 -38.15 34.22
CA TRP A 331 -2.41 -39.50 34.50
C TRP A 331 -1.27 -40.45 34.89
N LEU A 332 -0.17 -40.45 34.15
CA LEU A 332 1.01 -41.27 34.43
C LEU A 332 1.57 -40.97 35.83
N LEU A 333 1.71 -39.68 36.17
CA LEU A 333 2.18 -39.24 37.49
C LEU A 333 1.27 -39.66 38.65
N VAL A 334 -0.03 -39.82 38.40
CA VAL A 334 -0.99 -40.25 39.44
C VAL A 334 -1.04 -41.77 39.58
N SER A 335 -0.86 -42.51 38.48
CA SER A 335 -0.85 -43.98 38.50
C SER A 335 0.32 -44.58 39.29
N GLU A 336 1.45 -43.87 39.41
CA GLU A 336 2.64 -44.36 40.12
C GLU A 336 2.60 -44.14 41.65
N GLY A 337 1.49 -43.61 42.20
CA GLY A 337 1.15 -43.76 43.61
C GLY A 337 1.68 -42.68 44.56
N GLY A 338 0.77 -41.82 45.04
CA GLY A 338 0.96 -41.05 46.27
C GLY A 338 0.27 -39.69 46.32
N VAL A 339 0.05 -39.05 45.16
CA VAL A 339 -0.48 -37.68 45.13
C VAL A 339 -2.00 -37.70 44.94
N ARG A 340 -2.76 -37.40 46.00
CA ARG A 340 -4.19 -37.08 45.89
C ARG A 340 -4.33 -35.91 44.90
N MET A 341 -4.95 -36.14 43.73
CA MET A 341 -5.13 -35.08 42.73
C MET A 341 -5.85 -33.88 43.36
N HIS A 342 -5.16 -32.74 43.43
CA HIS A 342 -5.79 -31.50 43.83
C HIS A 342 -6.78 -31.07 42.72
N PRO A 343 -8.05 -30.74 43.03
CA PRO A 343 -9.07 -30.42 42.03
C PRO A 343 -8.70 -29.25 41.09
N LEU A 344 -7.72 -28.43 41.49
CA LEU A 344 -7.12 -27.39 40.64
C LEU A 344 -6.42 -27.95 39.39
N ALA A 345 -5.86 -29.16 39.42
CA ALA A 345 -5.22 -29.76 38.25
C ALA A 345 -6.23 -30.08 37.13
N LEU A 346 -7.46 -30.47 37.51
CA LEU A 346 -8.57 -30.70 36.57
C LEU A 346 -9.10 -29.39 35.97
N ALA A 347 -9.03 -28.28 36.71
CA ALA A 347 -9.45 -26.96 36.24
C ALA A 347 -8.37 -26.23 35.40
N LEU A 348 -7.10 -26.65 35.51
CA LEU A 348 -6.00 -25.98 34.84
C LEU A 348 -6.06 -26.13 33.32
N THR A 349 -6.45 -27.29 32.81
CA THR A 349 -6.56 -27.57 31.37
C THR A 349 -7.57 -26.66 30.66
N PRO A 350 -8.84 -26.53 31.11
CA PRO A 350 -9.77 -25.59 30.49
C PRO A 350 -9.35 -24.12 30.69
N LEU A 351 -8.72 -23.76 31.81
CA LEU A 351 -8.20 -22.40 32.03
C LEU A 351 -7.07 -22.07 31.03
N LEU A 352 -6.15 -23.01 30.79
CA LEU A 352 -5.11 -22.88 29.77
C LEU A 352 -5.72 -22.80 28.37
N MET A 353 -6.76 -23.58 28.08
CA MET A 353 -7.46 -23.52 26.79
C MET A 353 -8.09 -22.13 26.56
N VAL A 354 -8.74 -21.55 27.58
CA VAL A 354 -9.23 -20.17 27.53
C VAL A 354 -8.08 -19.19 27.37
N GLY A 355 -6.96 -19.39 28.07
CA GLY A 355 -5.74 -18.60 27.92
C GLY A 355 -5.20 -18.60 26.48
N VAL A 356 -5.14 -19.77 25.83
CA VAL A 356 -4.76 -19.90 24.42
C VAL A 356 -5.73 -19.15 23.53
N ILE A 357 -7.03 -19.32 23.74
CA ILE A 357 -8.04 -18.60 22.97
C ILE A 357 -7.85 -17.11 23.18
N VAL A 358 -7.69 -16.58 24.39
CA VAL A 358 -7.50 -15.13 24.61
C VAL A 358 -6.21 -14.61 23.98
N LEU A 359 -5.11 -15.36 24.05
CA LEU A 359 -3.84 -14.98 23.43
C LEU A 359 -3.90 -15.02 21.89
N THR A 360 -4.71 -15.92 21.34
CA THR A 360 -4.89 -16.11 19.89
C THR A 360 -6.11 -15.39 19.32
N ALA A 361 -7.09 -14.96 20.14
CA ALA A 361 -8.41 -14.46 19.72
C ALA A 361 -8.35 -13.15 18.94
N ARG A 362 -7.19 -12.47 18.93
CA ARG A 362 -7.00 -11.32 18.05
C ARG A 362 -6.91 -11.73 16.59
N GLU A 363 -6.54 -12.97 16.27
CA GLU A 363 -6.40 -13.48 14.89
C GLU A 363 -6.61 -15.00 14.87
N ILE A 364 -7.62 -15.50 14.15
CA ILE A 364 -7.92 -16.95 14.04
C ILE A 364 -6.61 -17.70 13.72
N PRO A 365 -6.09 -18.54 14.63
CA PRO A 365 -4.83 -19.22 14.40
C PRO A 365 -5.02 -20.20 13.25
N VAL A 366 -4.31 -19.95 12.15
CA VAL A 366 -4.21 -20.89 11.04
C VAL A 366 -3.39 -22.08 11.54
N MET A 367 -4.07 -23.17 11.90
CA MET A 367 -3.45 -24.42 12.34
C MET A 367 -2.96 -25.23 11.13
N GLU A 368 -1.98 -24.67 10.44
CA GLU A 368 -1.28 -25.34 9.34
C GLU A 368 0.16 -25.57 9.77
N ILE A 369 0.69 -26.77 9.50
CA ILE A 369 2.13 -27.03 9.66
C ILE A 369 2.82 -26.26 8.54
N PRO A 370 3.62 -25.21 8.87
CA PRO A 370 4.27 -24.41 7.83
C PRO A 370 5.27 -25.28 7.05
N PRO A 371 5.47 -25.04 5.74
CA PRO A 371 6.52 -25.71 5.00
C PRO A 371 7.88 -25.36 5.61
N ARG A 372 8.79 -26.35 5.67
CA ARG A 372 10.16 -26.12 6.15
C ARG A 372 10.86 -25.14 5.19
N PRO A 373 11.60 -24.14 5.69
CA PRO A 373 12.29 -23.20 4.81
C PRO A 373 13.35 -23.93 3.97
N ALA A 374 13.08 -24.08 2.68
CA ALA A 374 13.98 -24.69 1.70
C ALA A 374 14.75 -23.63 0.89
N SER A 375 15.88 -24.04 0.32
CA SER A 375 16.62 -23.22 -0.65
C SER A 375 15.81 -23.09 -1.94
N LEU A 376 15.73 -21.87 -2.48
CA LEU A 376 15.04 -21.60 -3.73
C LEU A 376 15.99 -21.80 -4.92
N ASN A 377 15.46 -22.31 -6.04
CA ASN A 377 16.20 -22.39 -7.30
C ASN A 377 16.48 -20.98 -7.86
N GLU A 378 17.58 -20.79 -8.57
CA GLU A 378 18.00 -19.47 -9.07
C GLU A 378 16.99 -18.82 -10.01
N THR A 379 16.20 -19.63 -10.71
CA THR A 379 15.16 -19.21 -11.64
C THR A 379 13.82 -18.93 -10.98
N PHE A 380 13.68 -19.08 -9.65
CA PHE A 380 12.38 -19.02 -8.97
C PHE A 380 11.64 -17.69 -9.18
N TRP A 381 12.35 -16.55 -9.26
CA TRP A 381 11.76 -15.25 -9.56
C TRP A 381 11.26 -15.10 -11.00
N LYS A 382 11.85 -15.85 -11.94
CA LYS A 382 11.55 -15.72 -13.36
C LYS A 382 10.35 -16.59 -13.70
N GLU A 383 9.46 -16.06 -14.54
CA GLU A 383 8.37 -16.86 -15.09
C GLU A 383 8.97 -17.95 -15.99
N SER A 384 8.78 -19.22 -15.62
CA SER A 384 9.11 -20.32 -16.52
C SER A 384 8.22 -20.17 -17.76
N ALA A 385 8.83 -19.80 -18.89
CA ALA A 385 8.12 -19.59 -20.16
C ALA A 385 7.30 -20.80 -20.63
N THR A 386 7.50 -21.97 -20.03
CA THR A 386 6.89 -23.24 -20.39
C THR A 386 5.51 -23.51 -19.77
N GLY A 387 4.97 -22.65 -18.91
CA GLY A 387 3.62 -22.84 -18.35
C GLY A 387 3.46 -24.04 -17.38
N GLU A 388 4.49 -24.86 -17.21
CA GLU A 388 4.56 -25.86 -16.15
C GLU A 388 4.81 -25.17 -14.81
N ALA A 389 3.94 -25.46 -13.84
CA ALA A 389 4.10 -24.97 -12.48
C ALA A 389 5.44 -25.46 -11.92
N PRO A 390 6.30 -24.57 -11.38
CA PRO A 390 7.55 -25.00 -10.77
C PRO A 390 7.23 -25.90 -9.58
N VAL A 391 7.85 -27.08 -9.55
CA VAL A 391 7.76 -28.02 -8.43
C VAL A 391 8.35 -27.34 -7.18
N ARG A 392 7.53 -27.22 -6.14
CA ARG A 392 7.87 -26.57 -4.86
C ARG A 392 8.84 -27.37 -4.00
#